data_AF-A0A0A9ZH96-F1
#
_entry.id   AF-A0A0A9ZH96-F1
#
_cell.length_a   1.000
_cell.length_b   1.000
_cell.length_c   1.000
_cell.angle_alpha   90.00
_cell.angle_beta   90.00
_cell.angle_gamma   90.00
#
_symmetry.space_group_name_H-M   'P 1'
#
loop_
_entity.id
_entity.type
_entity.pdbx_description
1 polymer ?
#
loop_
_entity_poly.entity_id
_entity_poly.type
_entity_poly.pdbx_seq_one_letter_code
_entity_poly.pdbx_strand_id
1 'polypeptide(L)'
;GGGGGGAANPFGAAGNPFANMSQGANGGGFSFNDFEEIFQKMSGSGKDKTRKAQGPEPGADIHYKLKLDFLEAVNGCHKEISFNTMRRCGACSGSGCTDAGAHAKCAHCGGRGKKVMSTGFFHMQQDCTHCGGAGEVGRSGCTQCSGKGIIKDRSVQTLPVPKGVNNKERLKVSGKGEAGMRNGPPGNLYV
;
A
#
# COMPACT_ATOMS: atom_id res chain seq x y z
N GLY A 1 23.42 68.83 3.15
CA GLY A 1 22.02 68.40 3.26
C GLY A 1 21.88 67.05 2.59
N GLY A 2 21.21 66.10 3.26
CA GLY A 2 20.90 64.74 2.78
C GLY A 2 19.90 64.71 1.61
N GLY A 3 19.37 63.57 1.18
CA GLY A 3 19.37 62.23 1.74
C GLY A 3 18.90 61.21 0.68
N GLY A 4 19.04 59.93 0.99
CA GLY A 4 18.78 58.82 0.06
C GLY A 4 17.41 58.14 0.21
N GLY A 5 17.15 57.25 -0.75
CA GLY A 5 16.54 55.92 -0.56
C GLY A 5 15.02 55.82 -0.43
N GLY A 6 14.38 55.11 -1.37
CA GLY A 6 13.02 54.60 -1.18
C GLY A 6 12.41 54.00 -2.44
N ALA A 7 12.63 52.70 -2.64
CA ALA A 7 12.00 51.90 -3.69
C ALA A 7 10.50 51.71 -3.40
N ALA A 8 9.66 51.95 -4.41
CA ALA A 8 8.22 51.79 -4.34
C ALA A 8 7.82 50.30 -4.44
N ASN A 9 7.03 49.83 -3.48
CA ASN A 9 6.49 48.47 -3.43
C ASN A 9 5.24 48.36 -4.32
N PRO A 10 5.17 47.43 -5.30
CA PRO A 10 4.04 47.27 -6.21
C PRO A 10 2.85 46.47 -5.62
N PHE A 11 2.80 46.23 -4.31
CA PHE A 11 1.75 45.45 -3.63
C PHE A 11 0.67 46.30 -2.95
N GLY A 12 0.56 47.59 -3.29
CA GLY A 12 -0.35 48.54 -2.63
C GLY A 12 -1.82 48.49 -3.06
N ALA A 13 -2.25 47.57 -3.93
CA ALA A 13 -3.60 47.60 -4.50
C ALA A 13 -4.17 46.19 -4.76
N ALA A 14 -4.55 45.47 -3.70
CA ALA A 14 -5.51 44.39 -3.78
C ALA A 14 -6.17 44.21 -2.42
N GLY A 15 -7.43 44.62 -2.32
CA GLY A 15 -8.23 44.49 -1.11
C GLY A 15 -8.32 43.03 -0.64
N ASN A 16 -8.28 42.85 0.68
CA ASN A 16 -8.41 41.55 1.32
C ASN A 16 -9.73 40.86 0.93
N PRO A 17 -9.71 39.71 0.22
CA PRO A 17 -10.92 38.98 -0.18
C PRO A 17 -11.64 38.32 1.00
N PHE A 18 -11.09 38.42 2.21
CA PHE A 18 -11.61 37.80 3.44
C PHE A 18 -12.38 38.77 4.35
N ALA A 19 -12.49 40.04 3.96
CA ALA A 19 -13.17 41.06 4.78
C ALA A 19 -14.68 40.80 4.95
N ASN A 20 -15.28 39.93 4.14
CA ASN A 20 -16.72 39.64 4.17
C ASN A 20 -17.10 38.33 4.87
N MET A 21 -16.14 37.65 5.53
CA MET A 21 -16.41 36.42 6.30
C MET A 21 -16.35 36.65 7.82
N SER A 22 -16.59 37.89 8.25
CA SER A 22 -16.62 38.30 9.67
C SER A 22 -18.04 38.65 10.17
N GLN A 23 -19.07 38.43 9.35
CA GLN A 23 -20.46 38.73 9.72
C GLN A 23 -21.30 37.45 9.70
N GLY A 24 -21.03 36.53 10.63
CA GLY A 24 -21.88 35.35 10.80
C GLY A 24 -21.21 34.13 11.41
N ALA A 25 -20.52 34.26 12.55
CA ALA A 25 -20.17 33.11 13.36
C ALA A 25 -20.13 33.51 14.84
N ASN A 26 -21.25 33.25 15.50
CA ASN A 26 -21.42 33.31 16.94
C ASN A 26 -20.54 32.22 17.59
N GLY A 27 -19.70 32.60 18.55
CA GLY A 27 -19.15 31.69 19.55
C GLY A 27 -17.79 31.06 19.23
N GLY A 28 -16.80 31.38 20.07
CA GLY A 28 -15.53 30.65 20.19
C GLY A 28 -14.33 31.51 19.84
N GLY A 29 -13.61 31.98 20.86
CA GLY A 29 -12.37 32.73 20.68
C GLY A 29 -11.33 31.89 19.95
N PHE A 30 -10.94 32.34 18.76
CA PHE A 30 -9.72 31.92 18.08
C PHE A 30 -8.75 33.09 18.18
N SER A 31 -7.64 32.89 18.89
CA SER A 31 -6.61 33.92 19.00
C SER A 31 -5.76 33.92 17.73
N PHE A 32 -5.25 35.09 17.33
CA PHE A 32 -4.38 35.23 16.16
C PHE A 32 -3.12 34.35 16.22
N ASN A 33 -2.67 34.00 17.43
CA ASN A 33 -1.59 33.04 17.69
C ASN A 33 -1.93 31.59 17.29
N ASP A 34 -3.20 31.18 17.38
CA ASP A 34 -3.63 29.83 16.96
C ASP A 34 -3.58 29.69 15.44
N PHE A 35 -3.85 30.79 14.71
CA PHE A 35 -3.74 30.83 13.26
C PHE A 35 -2.28 30.75 12.78
N GLU A 36 -1.35 31.41 13.48
CA GLU A 36 0.07 31.36 13.15
C GLU A 36 0.69 29.99 13.50
N GLU A 37 0.25 29.34 14.58
CA GLU A 37 0.67 27.98 14.94
C GLU A 37 0.11 26.92 13.98
N ILE A 38 -1.14 27.07 13.50
CA ILE A 38 -1.73 26.23 12.45
C ILE A 38 -1.03 26.47 11.11
N PHE A 39 -0.74 27.72 10.74
CA PHE A 39 -0.03 28.04 9.51
C PHE A 39 1.41 27.54 9.56
N GLN A 40 2.10 27.60 10.71
CA GLN A 40 3.40 26.95 10.90
C GLN A 40 3.33 25.42 10.92
N LYS A 41 2.26 24.81 11.43
CA LYS A 41 2.03 23.34 11.32
C LYS A 41 1.68 22.89 9.90
N MET A 42 1.12 23.79 9.08
CA MET A 42 0.71 23.52 7.70
C MET A 42 1.83 23.87 6.70
N SER A 43 2.65 24.87 7.00
CA SER A 43 3.84 25.30 6.24
C SER A 43 5.09 24.52 6.63
N GLY A 44 5.21 24.15 7.91
CA GLY A 44 6.33 23.41 8.47
C GLY A 44 6.06 21.92 8.47
N SER A 45 6.59 21.23 7.47
CA SER A 45 6.81 19.78 7.52
C SER A 45 5.60 19.00 8.00
N GLY A 46 4.47 19.20 7.30
CA GLY A 46 3.56 18.09 7.08
C GLY A 46 4.43 16.99 6.50
N LYS A 47 4.92 16.10 7.36
CA LYS A 47 5.31 14.75 6.98
C LYS A 47 4.10 14.28 6.21
N ASP A 48 4.16 14.44 4.90
CA ASP A 48 3.39 13.71 3.95
C ASP A 48 3.30 12.34 4.60
N LYS A 49 2.08 11.93 4.96
CA LYS A 49 1.77 10.52 5.13
C LYS A 49 2.05 9.94 3.76
N THR A 50 3.34 9.79 3.49
CA THR A 50 3.97 9.34 2.27
C THR A 50 3.51 7.92 2.28
N ARG A 51 2.37 7.71 1.62
CA ARG A 51 1.72 6.43 1.55
C ARG A 51 2.81 5.51 1.02
N LYS A 52 3.19 4.59 1.89
CA LYS A 52 4.38 3.74 1.80
C LYS A 52 4.61 3.38 0.34
N ALA A 53 5.82 3.64 -0.17
CA ALA A 53 6.29 3.06 -1.42
C ALA A 53 5.76 1.63 -1.47
N GLN A 54 5.10 1.27 -2.57
CA GLN A 54 4.43 0.00 -2.81
C GLN A 54 5.36 -1.16 -2.43
N GLY A 55 5.34 -1.53 -1.16
CA GLY A 55 6.39 -2.31 -0.51
C GLY A 55 6.07 -3.80 -0.56
N PRO A 56 6.93 -4.63 0.05
CA PRO A 56 6.63 -6.03 0.28
C PRO A 56 5.34 -6.12 1.11
N GLU A 57 4.30 -6.72 0.54
CA GLU A 57 3.03 -6.95 1.23
C GLU A 57 2.98 -8.42 1.66
N PRO A 58 2.71 -8.72 2.95
CA PRO A 58 2.61 -10.10 3.41
C PRO A 58 1.45 -10.82 2.71
N GLY A 59 1.63 -12.11 2.45
CA GLY A 59 0.56 -12.95 1.93
C GLY A 59 -0.51 -13.21 2.97
N ALA A 60 -1.74 -13.44 2.52
CA ALA A 60 -2.85 -13.79 3.40
C ALA A 60 -2.70 -15.21 3.98
N ASP A 61 -3.24 -15.40 5.18
CA ASP A 61 -3.38 -16.71 5.78
C ASP A 61 -4.52 -17.49 5.10
N ILE A 62 -4.34 -18.80 4.92
CA ILE A 62 -5.32 -19.70 4.31
C ILE A 62 -5.95 -20.55 5.40
N HIS A 63 -7.28 -20.67 5.39
CA HIS A 63 -8.03 -21.52 6.31
C HIS A 63 -8.64 -22.68 5.52
N TYR A 64 -8.20 -23.90 5.80
CA TYR A 64 -8.69 -25.10 5.16
C TYR A 64 -9.50 -25.91 6.17
N LYS A 65 -10.73 -26.31 5.84
CA LYS A 65 -11.53 -27.16 6.72
C LYS A 65 -11.29 -28.62 6.36
N LEU A 66 -10.52 -29.32 7.19
CA LEU A 66 -10.33 -30.76 7.02
C LEU A 66 -11.48 -31.55 7.64
N LYS A 67 -12.04 -32.49 6.87
CA LYS A 67 -12.96 -33.51 7.40
C LYS A 67 -12.18 -34.81 7.55
N LEU A 68 -12.25 -35.39 8.73
CA LEU A 68 -11.62 -36.66 9.08
C LEU A 68 -12.68 -37.64 9.54
N ASP A 69 -12.47 -38.91 9.24
CA ASP A 69 -13.29 -39.96 9.82
C ASP A 69 -12.91 -40.19 11.28
N PHE A 70 -13.85 -40.71 12.08
CA PHE A 70 -13.65 -40.93 13.51
C PHE A 70 -12.41 -41.81 13.80
N LEU A 71 -12.25 -42.89 13.03
CA LEU A 71 -11.10 -43.79 13.18
C LEU A 71 -9.78 -43.11 12.79
N GLU A 72 -9.78 -42.24 11.78
CA GLU A 72 -8.60 -41.47 11.36
C GLU A 72 -8.18 -40.47 12.45
N ALA A 73 -9.13 -39.82 13.10
CA ALA A 73 -8.87 -38.89 14.20
C ALA A 73 -8.32 -39.59 15.45
N VAL A 74 -8.82 -40.79 15.77
CA VAL A 74 -8.36 -41.56 16.94
C VAL A 74 -6.97 -42.15 16.72
N ASN A 75 -6.71 -42.74 15.56
CA ASN A 75 -5.44 -43.42 15.29
C ASN A 75 -4.33 -42.47 14.84
N GLY A 76 -4.69 -41.29 14.34
CA GLY A 76 -3.78 -40.40 13.62
C GLY A 76 -3.57 -40.88 12.18
N CYS A 77 -3.33 -39.94 11.26
CA CYS A 77 -3.13 -40.26 9.85
C CYS A 77 -2.29 -39.19 9.14
N HIS A 78 -1.76 -39.53 7.97
CA HIS A 78 -1.20 -38.54 7.04
C HIS A 78 -2.25 -38.22 6.00
N LYS A 79 -2.74 -36.97 5.98
CA LYS A 79 -3.78 -36.56 5.03
C LYS A 79 -3.18 -35.62 3.99
N GLU A 80 -3.43 -35.92 2.73
CA GLU A 80 -3.08 -35.05 1.61
C GLU A 80 -4.24 -34.08 1.35
N ILE A 81 -3.93 -32.79 1.35
CA ILE A 81 -4.88 -31.73 1.04
C ILE A 81 -4.43 -30.97 -0.21
N SER A 82 -5.39 -30.59 -1.04
CA SER A 82 -5.14 -29.75 -2.21
C SER A 82 -5.99 -28.49 -2.12
N PHE A 83 -5.37 -27.33 -2.30
CA PHE A 83 -6.06 -26.04 -2.27
C PHE A 83 -5.46 -25.07 -3.29
N ASN A 84 -6.27 -24.13 -3.74
CA ASN A 84 -5.82 -23.06 -4.62
C ASN A 84 -5.15 -21.98 -3.77
N THR A 85 -3.98 -21.53 -4.19
CA THR A 85 -3.22 -20.48 -3.51
C THR A 85 -2.51 -19.59 -4.53
N MET A 86 -2.10 -18.41 -4.09
CA MET A 86 -1.17 -17.57 -4.83
C MET A 86 0.25 -18.03 -4.54
N ARG A 87 1.02 -18.32 -5.58
CA ARG A 87 2.45 -18.66 -5.49
C ARG A 87 3.29 -17.56 -6.09
N ARG A 88 4.54 -17.46 -5.65
CA ARG A 88 5.50 -16.54 -6.27
C ARG A 88 5.68 -16.93 -7.73
N CYS A 89 5.63 -15.93 -8.61
CA CYS A 89 5.87 -16.14 -10.03
C CYS A 89 7.32 -16.59 -10.23
N GLY A 90 7.53 -17.78 -10.80
CA GLY A 90 8.87 -18.30 -11.06
C GLY A 90 9.67 -17.47 -12.07
N ALA A 91 8.99 -16.86 -13.05
CA ALA A 91 9.65 -16.08 -14.12
C ALA A 91 10.28 -14.77 -13.63
N CYS A 92 9.75 -14.15 -12.57
CA CYS A 92 10.29 -12.92 -11.99
C CYS A 92 10.68 -13.06 -10.51
N SER A 93 10.66 -14.28 -9.99
CA SER A 93 10.95 -14.62 -8.59
C SER A 93 10.18 -13.80 -7.54
N GLY A 94 9.01 -13.24 -7.89
CA GLY A 94 8.22 -12.40 -6.99
C GLY A 94 8.43 -10.89 -7.14
N SER A 95 9.35 -10.43 -7.99
CA SER A 95 9.59 -9.00 -8.23
C SER A 95 8.44 -8.34 -8.99
N GLY A 96 7.74 -9.10 -9.84
CA GLY A 96 6.74 -8.58 -10.79
C GLY A 96 7.33 -8.09 -12.11
N CYS A 97 8.66 -8.13 -12.27
CA CYS A 97 9.35 -7.62 -13.46
C CYS A 97 10.43 -8.57 -13.95
N THR A 98 10.59 -8.60 -15.27
CA THR A 98 11.60 -9.42 -15.94
C THR A 98 12.98 -8.82 -15.79
N ASP A 99 13.09 -7.49 -15.72
CA ASP A 99 14.37 -6.80 -15.59
C ASP A 99 14.70 -6.53 -14.12
N ALA A 100 15.75 -7.19 -13.64
CA ALA A 100 16.38 -6.91 -12.33
C ALA A 100 17.36 -5.72 -12.37
N GLY A 101 17.41 -4.98 -13.49
CA GLY A 101 18.28 -3.84 -13.69
C GLY A 101 17.89 -2.62 -12.86
N ALA A 102 18.80 -1.64 -12.80
CA ALA A 102 18.54 -0.35 -12.19
C ALA A 102 17.50 0.42 -13.03
N HIS A 103 16.34 0.68 -12.45
CA HIS A 103 15.27 1.45 -13.09
C HIS A 103 15.39 2.93 -12.73
N ALA A 104 15.14 3.80 -13.71
CA ALA A 104 15.09 5.23 -13.44
C ALA A 104 13.74 5.59 -12.79
N LYS A 105 13.75 6.49 -11.81
CA LYS A 105 12.50 7.00 -11.22
C LYS A 105 11.68 7.71 -12.28
N CYS A 106 10.37 7.45 -12.31
CA CYS A 106 9.48 8.13 -13.26
C CYS A 106 9.43 9.63 -12.95
N ALA A 107 9.94 10.45 -13.87
CA ALA A 107 9.96 11.91 -13.72
C ALA A 107 8.55 12.51 -13.62
N HIS A 108 7.55 11.88 -14.26
CA HIS A 108 6.18 12.40 -14.30
C HIS A 108 5.38 12.20 -13.02
N CYS A 109 5.69 11.19 -12.20
CA CYS A 109 5.05 10.99 -10.89
C CYS A 109 6.04 11.09 -9.72
N GLY A 110 7.30 11.43 -9.99
CA GLY A 110 8.36 11.55 -8.99
C GLY A 110 8.59 10.25 -8.20
N GLY A 111 8.41 9.08 -8.82
CA GLY A 111 8.53 7.79 -8.12
C GLY A 111 7.26 7.27 -7.46
N ARG A 112 6.15 8.03 -7.47
CA ARG A 112 4.93 7.68 -6.69
C ARG A 112 4.02 6.68 -7.39
N GLY A 113 4.21 6.45 -8.69
CA GLY A 113 3.35 5.59 -9.50
C GLY A 113 1.96 6.15 -9.80
N LYS A 114 1.51 7.20 -9.09
CA LYS A 114 0.18 7.79 -9.22
C LYS A 114 0.26 9.30 -9.38
N LYS A 115 -0.70 9.88 -10.11
CA LYS A 115 -0.89 11.33 -10.26
C LYS A 115 -2.21 11.70 -9.59
N VAL A 116 -2.19 12.75 -8.78
CA VAL A 116 -3.42 13.32 -8.20
C VAL A 116 -3.93 14.35 -9.18
N MET A 117 -5.16 14.15 -9.67
CA MET A 117 -5.87 15.19 -10.43
C MET A 117 -6.90 15.81 -9.49
N SER A 118 -6.77 17.12 -9.28
CA SER A 118 -7.70 17.91 -8.49
C SER A 118 -8.54 18.76 -9.44
N THR A 119 -9.85 18.53 -9.46
CA THR A 119 -10.79 19.39 -10.20
C THR A 119 -11.83 19.90 -9.20
N GLY A 120 -11.75 21.19 -8.89
CA GLY A 120 -12.56 21.80 -7.85
C GLY A 120 -12.29 21.16 -6.49
N PHE A 121 -13.35 20.71 -5.82
CA PHE A 121 -13.30 20.05 -4.51
C PHE A 121 -13.10 18.52 -4.58
N PHE A 122 -13.01 17.95 -5.79
CA PHE A 122 -12.74 16.53 -5.95
C PHE A 122 -11.25 16.28 -6.21
N HIS A 123 -10.66 15.40 -5.39
CA HIS A 123 -9.32 14.86 -5.60
C HIS A 123 -9.43 13.41 -6.04
N MET A 124 -9.01 13.10 -7.27
CA MET A 124 -8.96 11.73 -7.78
C MET A 124 -7.51 11.29 -7.99
N GLN A 125 -7.20 10.08 -7.55
CA GLN A 125 -5.87 9.51 -7.68
C GLN A 125 -5.87 8.51 -8.84
N GLN A 126 -5.23 8.88 -9.94
CA GLN A 126 -5.09 8.03 -11.12
C GLN A 126 -3.69 7.42 -11.19
N ASP A 127 -3.55 6.22 -11.75
CA ASP A 127 -2.24 5.64 -12.03
C ASP A 127 -1.50 6.47 -13.09
N CYS A 128 -0.19 6.64 -12.91
CA CYS A 128 0.64 7.39 -13.83
C CYS A 128 0.72 6.66 -15.17
N THR A 129 0.26 7.30 -16.24
CA THR A 129 0.27 6.74 -17.60
C THR A 129 1.66 6.42 -18.13
N HIS A 130 2.71 7.11 -17.65
CA HIS A 130 4.09 6.89 -18.11
C HIS A 130 4.78 5.68 -17.47
N CYS A 131 4.42 5.31 -16.24
CA CYS A 131 5.01 4.15 -15.56
C CYS A 131 3.98 3.07 -15.19
N GLY A 132 2.72 3.22 -15.62
CA GLY A 132 1.65 2.25 -15.38
C GLY A 132 1.39 1.92 -13.90
N GLY A 133 1.65 2.85 -12.98
CA GLY A 133 1.52 2.60 -11.54
C GLY A 133 2.81 2.19 -10.83
N ALA A 134 3.88 1.83 -11.55
CA ALA A 134 5.09 1.26 -10.95
C ALA A 134 6.00 2.27 -10.24
N GLY A 135 5.92 3.56 -10.60
CA GLY A 135 6.79 4.61 -10.06
C GLY A 135 8.17 4.71 -10.72
N GLU A 136 8.56 3.69 -11.50
CA GLU A 136 9.84 3.62 -12.21
C GLU A 136 9.61 3.42 -13.71
N VAL A 137 10.52 3.93 -14.54
CA VAL A 137 10.53 3.82 -16.00
C VAL A 137 11.70 2.92 -16.44
N GLY A 138 11.49 2.17 -17.53
CA GLY A 138 12.41 1.11 -17.97
C GLY A 138 12.12 -0.27 -17.37
N ARG A 139 11.12 -0.35 -16.49
CA ARG A 139 10.70 -1.58 -15.84
C ARG A 139 9.75 -2.37 -16.73
N SER A 140 10.25 -3.42 -17.41
CA SER A 140 9.38 -4.34 -18.15
C SER A 140 8.57 -5.21 -17.18
N GLY A 141 7.25 -5.16 -17.31
CA GLY A 141 6.34 -5.98 -16.50
C GLY A 141 6.49 -7.46 -16.86
N CYS A 142 6.51 -8.33 -15.86
CA CYS A 142 6.54 -9.77 -16.12
C CYS A 142 5.21 -10.21 -16.77
N THR A 143 5.30 -10.83 -17.95
CA THR A 143 4.14 -11.26 -18.74
C THR A 143 3.32 -12.35 -18.04
N GLN A 144 4.00 -13.26 -17.33
CA GLN A 144 3.38 -14.40 -16.63
C GLN A 144 2.48 -13.99 -15.45
N CYS A 145 2.82 -12.92 -14.75
CA CYS A 145 2.05 -12.42 -13.60
C CYS A 145 1.43 -11.03 -13.83
N SER A 146 1.57 -10.49 -15.05
CA SER A 146 1.13 -9.14 -15.42
C SER A 146 1.57 -8.06 -14.42
N GLY A 147 2.82 -8.11 -13.97
CA GLY A 147 3.35 -7.13 -13.00
C GLY A 147 3.08 -7.42 -11.52
N LYS A 148 2.27 -8.44 -11.18
CA LYS A 148 1.83 -8.70 -9.79
C LYS A 148 2.88 -9.42 -8.93
N GLY A 149 3.79 -10.18 -9.55
CA GLY A 149 4.79 -11.01 -8.86
C GLY A 149 4.25 -12.34 -8.31
N ILE A 150 2.94 -12.55 -8.38
CA ILE A 150 2.27 -13.77 -7.90
C ILE A 150 1.38 -14.35 -9.01
N ILE A 151 1.20 -15.67 -8.99
CA ILE A 151 0.36 -16.44 -9.92
C ILE A 151 -0.54 -17.39 -9.15
N LYS A 152 -1.71 -17.69 -9.70
CA LYS A 152 -2.60 -18.72 -9.13
C LYS A 152 -2.01 -20.09 -9.41
N ASP A 153 -1.97 -20.93 -8.39
CA ASP A 153 -1.46 -22.29 -8.47
C ASP A 153 -2.24 -23.21 -7.54
N ARG A 154 -2.19 -24.52 -7.81
CA ARG A 154 -2.81 -25.54 -6.95
C ARG A 154 -1.72 -26.18 -6.10
N SER A 155 -1.72 -25.90 -4.81
CA SER A 155 -0.77 -26.49 -3.88
C SER A 155 -1.34 -27.75 -3.25
N VAL A 156 -0.53 -28.80 -3.25
CA VAL A 156 -0.78 -30.06 -2.55
C VAL A 156 0.15 -30.12 -1.35
N GLN A 157 -0.38 -30.39 -0.16
CA GLN A 157 0.41 -30.55 1.07
C GLN A 157 -0.05 -31.79 1.81
N THR A 158 0.90 -32.61 2.25
CA THR A 158 0.65 -33.74 3.13
C THR A 158 0.90 -33.30 4.57
N LEU A 159 -0.13 -33.39 5.41
CA LEU A 159 -0.07 -32.96 6.79
C LEU A 159 -0.23 -34.18 7.72
N PRO A 160 0.64 -34.31 8.75
CA PRO A 160 0.44 -35.30 9.79
C PRO A 160 -0.68 -34.82 10.73
N VAL A 161 -1.71 -35.63 10.87
CA VAL A 161 -2.77 -35.46 11.88
C VAL A 161 -2.38 -36.31 13.09
N PRO A 162 -2.10 -35.70 14.25
CA PRO A 162 -1.79 -36.45 15.45
C PRO A 162 -2.99 -37.29 15.92
N LYS A 163 -2.71 -38.34 16.67
CA LYS A 163 -3.75 -39.18 17.27
C LYS A 163 -4.51 -38.42 18.36
N GLY A 164 -5.83 -38.64 18.43
CA GLY A 164 -6.69 -38.05 19.45
C GLY A 164 -7.02 -36.57 19.22
N VAL A 165 -6.98 -36.10 17.97
CA VAL A 165 -7.40 -34.72 17.64
C VAL A 165 -8.89 -34.50 17.90
N ASN A 166 -9.23 -33.32 18.39
CA ASN A 166 -10.61 -32.94 18.69
C ASN A 166 -11.22 -32.08 17.59
N ASN A 167 -12.56 -32.05 17.55
CA ASN A 167 -13.29 -31.14 16.67
C ASN A 167 -12.91 -29.68 16.96
N LYS A 168 -12.67 -28.91 15.88
CA LYS A 168 -12.28 -27.49 15.91
C LYS A 168 -10.87 -27.20 16.47
N GLU A 169 -10.07 -28.22 16.70
CA GLU A 169 -8.64 -28.06 16.88
C GLU A 169 -8.02 -27.46 15.60
N ARG A 170 -6.94 -26.68 15.72
CA ARG A 170 -6.32 -25.99 14.60
C ARG A 170 -4.86 -26.36 14.48
N LEU A 171 -4.46 -26.85 13.31
CA LEU A 171 -3.06 -27.08 12.99
C LEU A 171 -2.52 -25.90 12.18
N LYS A 172 -1.47 -25.25 12.69
CA LYS A 172 -0.78 -24.18 11.96
C LYS A 172 0.41 -24.75 11.18
N VAL A 173 0.44 -24.47 9.88
CA VAL A 173 1.54 -24.79 8.99
C VAL A 173 2.13 -23.49 8.46
N SER A 174 3.31 -23.14 8.96
CA SER A 174 3.96 -21.86 8.67
C SER A 174 4.40 -21.76 7.21
N GLY A 175 4.19 -20.61 6.57
CA GLY A 175 4.68 -20.31 5.22
C GLY A 175 3.99 -21.07 4.08
N LYS A 176 2.88 -21.75 4.35
CA LYS A 176 2.05 -22.46 3.36
C LYS A 176 0.75 -21.74 3.01
N GLY A 177 0.60 -20.49 3.46
CA GLY A 177 -0.50 -19.61 3.05
C GLY A 177 -0.29 -19.03 1.65
N GLU A 178 -0.87 -17.86 1.38
CA GLU A 178 -0.65 -17.16 0.12
C GLU A 178 0.75 -16.56 0.05
N ALA A 179 1.32 -16.46 -1.15
CA ALA A 179 2.55 -15.74 -1.39
C ALA A 179 2.33 -14.23 -1.22
N GLY A 180 3.24 -13.57 -0.50
CA GLY A 180 3.26 -12.11 -0.41
C GLY A 180 3.61 -11.44 -1.74
N MET A 181 3.04 -10.25 -1.97
CA MET A 181 3.33 -9.44 -3.16
C MET A 181 4.67 -8.73 -3.01
N ARG A 182 5.38 -8.52 -4.13
CA ARG A 182 6.67 -7.81 -4.18
C ARG A 182 7.69 -8.34 -3.18
N ASN A 183 7.92 -9.65 -3.18
CA ASN A 183 8.81 -10.34 -2.23
C ASN A 183 8.39 -10.24 -0.76
N GLY A 184 7.12 -9.97 -0.47
CA GLY A 184 6.58 -10.10 0.89
C GLY A 184 6.68 -11.53 1.43
N PRO A 185 6.69 -11.68 2.77
CA PRO A 185 6.66 -13.01 3.39
C PRO A 185 5.34 -13.73 3.07
N PRO A 186 5.35 -15.06 2.91
CA PRO A 186 4.12 -15.82 2.73
C PRO A 186 3.29 -15.85 4.01
N GLY A 187 1.98 -16.01 3.86
CA GLY A 187 1.07 -16.29 4.96
C GLY A 187 1.21 -17.73 5.48
N ASN A 188 0.38 -18.07 6.46
CA ASN A 188 0.30 -19.39 7.08
C ASN A 188 -0.94 -20.14 6.60
N LEU A 189 -0.89 -21.48 6.70
CA LEU A 189 -2.05 -22.33 6.50
C LEU A 189 -2.55 -22.80 7.86
N TYR A 190 -3.84 -22.62 8.10
CA TYR A 190 -4.57 -23.14 9.25
C TYR A 190 -5.52 -24.23 8.77
N VAL A 191 -5.39 -25.42 9.35
CA VAL A 191 -6.20 -26.60 9.01
C VAL A 191 -7.06 -27.01 10.20
#